data_AF-A0A2P4SF99-F1
#
_entry.id   AF-A0A2P4SF99-F1
#
_cell.length_a   1.000
_cell.length_b   1.000
_cell.length_c   1.000
_cell.angle_alpha   90.00
_cell.angle_beta   90.00
_cell.angle_gamma   90.00
#
_symmetry.space_group_name_H-M   'P 1'
#
loop_
_entity.id
_entity.type
_entity.pdbx_description
1 polymer ?
#
loop_
_entity_poly.entity_id
_entity_poly.type
_entity_poly.pdbx_seq_one_letter_code
_entity_poly.pdbx_strand_id
1 'polypeptide(L)'
;MEATYYDNIMEQQRLEPEFFRVGFYGRKFPFFLRNKEYVCRGHDYERLEAFQQRMLSEFPQAIAMQHPNHPDDSILQCDAQFVELLYNCGSEFLSSHWRCADLQIYAVTPIPDNIDVLQMDRVPDRIKSFYRVNNIRKFRYDRPFHKGPKDKDNEFKSLWIERTTLTLTHSLPGISRWFEVERRELVTFIVLIAEV
;
A
#
# COMPACT_ATOMS: atom_id res chain seq x y z
N MET A 1 -27.15 8.86 25.51
CA MET A 1 -26.55 8.63 24.18
C MET A 1 -25.04 8.57 24.29
N GLU A 2 -24.39 9.56 24.92
CA GLU A 2 -22.93 9.56 25.12
C GLU A 2 -22.42 8.37 25.96
N ALA A 3 -23.09 8.05 27.07
CA ALA A 3 -22.76 6.90 27.91
C ALA A 3 -22.65 5.58 27.12
N THR A 4 -23.62 5.33 26.24
CA THR A 4 -23.65 4.15 25.37
C THR A 4 -22.43 4.06 24.45
N TYR A 5 -21.87 5.20 23.99
CA TYR A 5 -20.66 5.18 23.18
C TYR A 5 -19.43 4.81 23.97
N TYR A 6 -19.31 5.27 25.22
CA TYR A 6 -18.22 4.85 26.10
C TYR A 6 -18.29 3.36 26.39
N ASP A 7 -19.48 2.83 26.69
CA ASP A 7 -19.69 1.40 26.90
C ASP A 7 -19.29 0.61 25.65
N ASN A 8 -19.72 1.06 24.46
CA ASN A 8 -19.34 0.42 23.20
C ASN A 8 -17.81 0.44 22.97
N ILE A 9 -17.14 1.55 23.26
CA ILE A 9 -15.69 1.67 23.13
C ILE A 9 -14.98 0.71 24.07
N MET A 10 -15.51 0.48 25.27
CA MET A 10 -14.89 -0.32 26.33
C MET A 10 -15.24 -1.80 26.29
N GLU A 11 -16.39 -2.17 25.73
CA GLU A 11 -16.92 -3.53 25.79
C GLU A 11 -16.92 -4.22 24.43
N GLN A 12 -17.22 -3.53 23.34
CA GLN A 12 -17.27 -4.15 22.01
C GLN A 12 -15.87 -4.42 21.45
N GLN A 13 -15.71 -5.59 20.84
CA GLN A 13 -14.52 -5.92 20.07
C GLN A 13 -14.51 -5.10 18.78
N ARG A 14 -13.42 -4.38 18.55
CA ARG A 14 -13.20 -3.58 17.33
C ARG A 14 -12.07 -4.18 16.54
N LEU A 15 -12.33 -4.45 15.27
CA LEU A 15 -11.34 -5.01 14.37
C LEU A 15 -10.40 -3.93 13.87
N GLU A 16 -9.11 -4.21 13.90
CA GLU A 16 -8.11 -3.34 13.28
C GLU A 16 -8.11 -3.60 11.77
N PRO A 17 -8.37 -2.56 10.93
CA PRO A 17 -8.34 -2.73 9.49
C PRO A 17 -6.90 -2.86 9.00
N GLU A 18 -6.71 -3.61 7.92
CA GLU A 18 -5.47 -3.55 7.13
C GLU A 18 -5.55 -2.40 6.12
N PHE A 19 -4.39 -1.88 5.73
CA PHE A 19 -4.27 -0.83 4.74
C PHE A 19 -3.45 -1.32 3.55
N PHE A 20 -3.93 -1.02 2.36
CA PHE A 20 -3.32 -1.49 1.11
C PHE A 20 -2.99 -0.31 0.23
N ARG A 21 -1.73 -0.20 -0.16
CA ARG A 21 -1.33 0.70 -1.24
C ARG A 21 -1.64 0.03 -2.56
N VAL A 22 -2.32 0.73 -3.46
CA VAL A 22 -2.51 0.35 -4.86
C VAL A 22 -1.94 1.41 -5.80
N GLY A 23 -1.09 1.00 -6.74
CA GLY A 23 -0.59 1.83 -7.83
C GLY A 23 -1.19 1.37 -9.15
N PHE A 24 -1.69 2.31 -9.95
CA PHE A 24 -2.33 2.06 -11.24
C PHE A 24 -1.39 2.53 -12.35
N TYR A 25 -0.72 1.62 -13.03
CA TYR A 25 0.30 1.95 -14.02
C TYR A 25 -0.11 1.55 -15.43
N GLY A 26 0.26 2.37 -16.40
CA GLY A 26 -0.01 2.14 -17.82
C GLY A 26 -1.26 2.86 -18.34
N ARG A 27 -1.33 3.00 -19.68
CA ARG A 27 -2.26 3.92 -20.34
C ARG A 27 -3.71 3.43 -20.39
N LYS A 28 -3.97 2.15 -20.13
CA LYS A 28 -5.33 1.56 -20.15
C LYS A 28 -6.18 1.97 -18.93
N PHE A 29 -5.59 2.57 -17.90
CA PHE A 29 -6.36 3.17 -16.81
C PHE A 29 -6.96 4.53 -17.20
N PRO A 30 -8.15 4.87 -16.66
CA PRO A 30 -8.71 6.21 -16.75
C PRO A 30 -7.73 7.28 -16.28
N PHE A 31 -7.82 8.49 -16.84
CA PHE A 31 -6.87 9.58 -16.55
C PHE A 31 -6.70 9.87 -15.05
N PHE A 32 -7.78 9.77 -14.28
CA PHE A 32 -7.75 10.03 -12.85
C PHE A 32 -7.05 8.94 -12.02
N LEU A 33 -6.82 7.74 -12.56
CA LEU A 33 -6.05 6.66 -11.92
C LEU A 33 -4.67 6.49 -12.54
N ARG A 34 -4.51 6.81 -13.82
CA ARG A 34 -3.30 6.55 -14.59
C ARG A 34 -2.05 7.11 -13.90
N ASN A 35 -1.09 6.23 -13.64
CA ASN A 35 0.19 6.50 -13.00
C ASN A 35 0.07 7.18 -11.63
N LYS A 36 -1.02 6.88 -10.91
CA LYS A 36 -1.28 7.38 -9.56
C LYS A 36 -1.30 6.26 -8.54
N GLU A 37 -1.05 6.63 -7.30
CA GLU A 37 -1.00 5.75 -6.16
C GLU A 37 -2.06 6.15 -5.15
N TYR A 38 -2.68 5.15 -4.52
CA TYR A 38 -3.71 5.33 -3.51
C TYR A 38 -3.39 4.42 -2.33
N VAL A 39 -3.85 4.81 -1.14
CA VAL A 39 -3.94 3.88 0.00
C VAL A 39 -5.41 3.69 0.32
N CYS A 40 -5.80 2.42 0.44
CA CYS A 40 -7.15 1.97 0.74
C CYS A 40 -7.19 1.35 2.14
N ARG A 41 -8.22 1.70 2.91
CA ARG A 41 -8.60 1.00 4.13
C ARG A 41 -9.41 -0.24 3.77
N GLY A 42 -8.89 -1.40 4.14
CA GLY A 42 -9.53 -2.69 3.91
C GLY A 42 -10.91 -2.82 4.54
N HIS A 43 -11.71 -3.74 3.99
CA HIS A 43 -12.91 -4.23 4.65
C HIS A 43 -12.57 -5.04 5.90
N ASP A 44 -13.59 -5.31 6.72
CA ASP A 44 -13.41 -6.11 7.92
C ASP A 44 -12.88 -7.51 7.53
N TYR A 45 -11.80 -7.94 8.19
CA TYR A 45 -11.06 -9.18 7.90
C TYR A 45 -10.45 -9.30 6.49
N GLU A 46 -10.42 -8.22 5.72
CA GLU A 46 -9.82 -8.25 4.38
C GLU A 46 -8.30 -8.36 4.48
N ARG A 47 -7.75 -9.38 3.84
CA ARG A 47 -6.29 -9.60 3.70
C ARG A 47 -5.82 -9.15 2.33
N LEU A 48 -4.51 -8.98 2.18
CA LEU A 48 -3.87 -8.57 0.92
C LEU A 48 -4.35 -9.38 -0.30
N GLU A 49 -4.41 -10.70 -0.19
CA GLU A 49 -4.82 -11.58 -1.30
C GLU A 49 -6.28 -11.33 -1.72
N ALA A 50 -7.19 -11.20 -0.75
CA ALA A 50 -8.59 -10.91 -1.00
C ALA A 50 -8.77 -9.52 -1.63
N PHE A 51 -8.05 -8.51 -1.12
CA PHE A 51 -8.03 -7.17 -1.69
C PHE A 51 -7.52 -7.18 -3.14
N GLN A 52 -6.42 -7.89 -3.40
CA GLN A 52 -5.85 -8.01 -4.75
C GLN A 52 -6.82 -8.68 -5.73
N GLN A 53 -7.50 -9.76 -5.32
CA GLN A 53 -8.52 -10.41 -6.15
C GLN A 53 -9.70 -9.49 -6.44
N ARG A 54 -10.15 -8.73 -5.45
CA ARG A 54 -11.21 -7.74 -5.63
C ARG A 54 -10.80 -6.64 -6.63
N MET A 55 -9.60 -6.09 -6.49
CA MET A 55 -9.09 -5.08 -7.43
C MET A 55 -8.94 -5.64 -8.85
N LEU A 56 -8.48 -6.89 -9.02
CA LEU A 56 -8.38 -7.52 -10.34
C LEU A 56 -9.76 -7.83 -10.95
N SER A 57 -10.76 -8.12 -10.12
CA SER A 57 -12.15 -8.26 -10.58
C SER A 57 -12.75 -6.93 -11.05
N GLU A 58 -12.43 -5.83 -10.37
CA GLU A 58 -12.85 -4.47 -10.77
C GLU A 58 -12.12 -3.99 -12.05
N PHE A 59 -10.87 -4.41 -12.26
CA PHE A 59 -10.05 -4.05 -13.42
C PHE A 59 -9.53 -5.29 -14.15
N PRO A 60 -10.39 -6.01 -14.90
CA PRO A 60 -10.03 -7.29 -15.54
C PRO A 60 -8.93 -7.17 -16.61
N GLN A 61 -8.73 -5.97 -17.14
CA GLN A 61 -7.63 -5.67 -18.07
C GLN A 61 -6.26 -5.54 -17.38
N ALA A 62 -6.23 -5.47 -16.04
CA ALA A 62 -5.04 -5.21 -15.27
C ALA A 62 -4.39 -6.48 -14.72
N ILE A 63 -3.10 -6.41 -14.42
CA ILE A 63 -2.32 -7.54 -13.91
C ILE A 63 -1.61 -7.13 -12.64
N ALA A 64 -1.56 -8.05 -11.68
CA ALA A 64 -0.78 -7.84 -10.47
C ALA A 64 0.71 -7.89 -10.76
N MET A 65 1.40 -6.78 -10.49
CA MET A 65 2.86 -6.72 -10.48
C MET A 65 3.41 -7.60 -9.36
N GLN A 66 4.45 -8.37 -9.68
CA GLN A 66 5.07 -9.32 -8.75
C GLN A 66 6.06 -8.64 -7.78
N HIS A 67 6.48 -7.41 -8.07
CA HIS A 67 7.52 -6.72 -7.32
C HIS A 67 7.06 -5.33 -6.86
N PRO A 68 7.40 -4.90 -5.63
CA PRO A 68 7.07 -3.58 -5.10
C PRO A 68 8.08 -2.50 -5.52
N ASN A 69 9.00 -2.80 -6.45
CA ASN A 69 9.90 -1.82 -7.05
C ASN A 69 9.09 -0.70 -7.71
N HIS A 70 9.62 0.52 -7.75
CA HIS A 70 9.03 1.57 -8.60
C HIS A 70 8.93 1.04 -10.05
N PRO A 71 7.80 1.23 -10.74
CA PRO A 71 7.68 0.79 -12.14
C PRO A 71 8.64 1.56 -13.03
N ASP A 72 9.25 0.87 -13.99
CA ASP A 72 10.14 1.50 -14.96
C ASP A 72 9.32 2.29 -16.02
N ASP A 73 9.98 3.20 -16.74
CA ASP A 73 9.34 4.03 -17.78
C ASP A 73 8.63 3.20 -18.86
N SER A 74 9.10 1.98 -19.11
CA SER A 74 8.47 1.02 -20.04
C SER A 74 7.05 0.63 -19.59
N ILE A 75 6.82 0.49 -18.29
CA ILE A 75 5.51 0.16 -17.70
C ILE A 75 4.62 1.40 -17.72
N LEU A 76 5.19 2.56 -17.37
CA LEU A 76 4.46 3.84 -17.32
C LEU A 76 3.98 4.33 -18.69
N GLN A 77 4.78 4.08 -19.72
CA GLN A 77 4.52 4.55 -21.09
C GLN A 77 3.95 3.48 -22.01
N CYS A 78 3.71 2.25 -21.53
CA CYS A 78 3.22 1.14 -22.35
C CYS A 78 2.00 1.57 -23.18
N ASP A 79 2.20 1.59 -24.50
CA ASP A 79 1.31 2.33 -25.39
C ASP A 79 0.13 1.48 -25.84
N ALA A 80 -1.09 1.93 -25.52
CA ALA A 80 -2.30 1.20 -25.88
C ALA A 80 -2.62 1.28 -27.38
N GLN A 81 -1.96 2.15 -28.16
CA GLN A 81 -2.19 2.29 -29.61
C GLN A 81 -1.43 1.27 -30.46
N PHE A 82 -0.27 0.76 -30.01
CA PHE A 82 0.45 -0.31 -30.72
C PHE A 82 -0.27 -1.66 -30.70
N VAL A 83 -1.22 -1.78 -29.78
CA VAL A 83 -2.02 -2.96 -29.48
C VAL A 83 -3.06 -3.17 -30.60
N GLU A 84 -3.78 -2.13 -31.03
CA GLU A 84 -4.88 -2.28 -32.01
C GLU A 84 -4.42 -2.77 -33.40
N LEU A 85 -3.20 -2.42 -33.84
CA LEU A 85 -2.65 -2.87 -35.13
C LEU A 85 -2.20 -4.34 -35.13
N LEU A 86 -1.82 -4.90 -33.98
CA LEU A 86 -1.33 -6.29 -33.87
C LEU A 86 -2.44 -7.33 -33.69
N TYR A 87 -3.66 -6.93 -33.29
CA TYR A 87 -4.81 -7.84 -33.17
C TYR A 87 -5.21 -8.47 -34.52
N ASN A 88 -4.93 -7.79 -35.62
CA ASN A 88 -5.18 -8.28 -36.98
C ASN A 88 -4.17 -9.35 -37.45
N CYS A 89 -3.14 -9.68 -36.66
CA CYS A 89 -2.04 -10.53 -37.10
C CYS A 89 -2.11 -11.99 -36.59
N GLY A 90 -3.16 -12.38 -35.86
CA GLY A 90 -3.53 -13.79 -35.64
C GLY A 90 -2.51 -14.70 -34.95
N SER A 91 -1.47 -14.18 -34.31
CA SER A 91 -0.45 -15.02 -33.66
C SER A 91 -0.74 -15.21 -32.16
N GLU A 92 -0.95 -16.45 -31.73
CA GLU A 92 -1.12 -16.88 -30.33
C GLU A 92 0.17 -16.69 -29.47
N PHE A 93 1.24 -16.14 -30.06
CA PHE A 93 2.57 -16.00 -29.43
C PHE A 93 2.78 -14.71 -28.60
N LEU A 94 1.80 -13.80 -28.55
CA LEU A 94 1.93 -12.48 -27.90
C LEU A 94 1.12 -12.33 -26.59
N SER A 95 0.89 -13.41 -25.84
CA SER A 95 0.12 -13.37 -24.58
C SER A 95 0.76 -12.48 -23.49
N SER A 96 2.08 -12.31 -23.50
CA SER A 96 2.82 -11.61 -22.43
C SER A 96 3.11 -10.13 -22.73
N HIS A 97 3.07 -9.68 -23.99
CA HIS A 97 3.48 -8.32 -24.41
C HIS A 97 2.29 -7.37 -24.68
N TRP A 98 1.04 -7.83 -24.49
CA TRP A 98 -0.21 -7.14 -24.83
C TRP A 98 -0.76 -6.20 -23.73
N ARG A 99 -0.03 -6.06 -22.63
CA ARG A 99 -0.59 -5.73 -21.32
C ARG A 99 -0.09 -4.34 -20.89
N CYS A 100 -0.97 -3.33 -20.97
CA CYS A 100 -0.67 -1.92 -20.69
C CYS A 100 -1.41 -1.39 -19.44
N ALA A 101 -1.80 -2.30 -18.53
CA ALA A 101 -2.41 -1.98 -17.25
C ALA A 101 -1.83 -2.89 -16.17
N ASP A 102 -1.04 -2.31 -15.28
CA ASP A 102 -0.37 -3.01 -14.20
C ASP A 102 -0.85 -2.43 -12.86
N LEU A 103 -1.27 -3.32 -11.96
CA LEU A 103 -1.64 -3.02 -10.59
C LEU A 103 -0.52 -3.46 -9.67
N GLN A 104 0.04 -2.53 -8.90
CA GLN A 104 0.98 -2.86 -7.85
C GLN A 104 0.30 -2.69 -6.49
N ILE A 105 0.15 -3.79 -5.78
CA ILE A 105 -0.59 -3.84 -4.51
C ILE A 105 0.32 -4.41 -3.42
N TYR A 106 0.39 -3.72 -2.28
CA TYR A 106 1.06 -4.23 -1.08
C TYR A 106 0.45 -3.62 0.19
N ALA A 107 0.58 -4.35 1.29
CA ALA A 107 0.13 -3.88 2.60
C ALA A 107 1.05 -2.77 3.13
N VAL A 108 0.47 -1.79 3.81
CA VAL A 108 1.19 -0.67 4.45
C VAL A 108 0.79 -0.53 5.90
N THR A 109 1.72 -0.07 6.73
CA THR A 109 1.49 0.15 8.16
C THR A 109 1.13 1.62 8.40
N PRO A 110 0.05 1.93 9.14
CA PRO A 110 -0.27 3.31 9.50
C PRO A 110 0.79 3.92 10.43
N ILE A 111 1.03 5.22 10.28
CA ILE A 111 1.86 6.02 11.18
C ILE A 111 0.91 6.94 11.97
N PRO A 112 0.71 6.71 13.28
CA PRO A 112 -0.19 7.51 14.10
C PRO A 112 0.27 8.96 14.22
N ASP A 113 -0.64 9.91 14.01
CA ASP A 113 -0.38 11.33 14.26
C ASP A 113 -0.59 11.69 15.75
N ASN A 114 -1.49 11.02 16.46
CA ASN A 114 -1.84 11.29 17.86
C ASN A 114 -0.90 10.58 18.86
N ILE A 115 0.40 10.87 18.78
CA ILE A 115 1.43 10.22 19.61
C ILE A 115 1.20 10.48 21.11
N ASP A 116 0.73 11.68 21.47
CA ASP A 116 0.50 12.07 22.86
C ASP A 116 -0.44 11.10 23.59
N VAL A 117 -1.59 10.77 22.98
CA VAL A 117 -2.58 9.83 23.56
C VAL A 117 -1.99 8.43 23.70
N LEU A 118 -1.12 8.01 22.78
CA LEU A 118 -0.49 6.69 22.81
C LEU A 118 0.53 6.57 23.94
N GLN A 119 1.19 7.67 24.31
CA GLN A 119 2.19 7.72 25.38
C GLN A 119 1.59 7.90 26.78
N MET A 120 0.32 8.29 26.91
CA MET A 120 -0.32 8.45 28.21
C MET A 120 -0.55 7.10 28.93
N ASP A 121 0.07 6.90 30.09
CA ASP A 121 -0.05 5.64 30.87
C ASP A 121 -1.47 5.35 31.36
N ARG A 122 -2.26 6.40 31.60
CA ARG A 122 -3.63 6.28 32.15
C ARG A 122 -4.67 5.87 31.11
N VAL A 123 -4.31 5.83 29.84
CA VAL A 123 -5.24 5.53 28.75
C VAL A 123 -5.20 4.02 28.46
N PRO A 124 -6.33 3.29 28.60
CA PRO A 124 -6.40 1.87 28.26
C PRO A 124 -5.99 1.58 26.82
N ASP A 125 -5.35 0.43 26.58
CA ASP A 125 -4.92 0.01 25.25
C ASP A 125 -6.07 -0.07 24.24
N ARG A 126 -7.28 -0.39 24.72
CA ARG A 126 -8.47 -0.41 23.87
C ARG A 126 -8.78 0.95 23.26
N ILE A 127 -8.49 2.06 23.95
CA ILE A 127 -8.60 3.41 23.37
C ILE A 127 -7.39 3.69 22.47
N LYS A 128 -6.18 3.35 22.91
CA LYS A 128 -4.95 3.59 22.14
C LYS A 128 -4.99 2.90 20.77
N SER A 129 -5.47 1.66 20.69
CA SER A 129 -5.58 0.91 19.42
C SER A 129 -6.42 1.65 18.37
N PHE A 130 -7.49 2.34 18.78
CA PHE A 130 -8.29 3.15 17.87
C PHE A 130 -7.47 4.25 17.21
N TYR A 131 -6.67 4.99 18.00
CA TYR A 131 -5.83 6.09 17.49
C TYR A 131 -4.62 5.61 16.68
N ARG A 132 -4.25 4.32 16.78
CA ARG A 132 -3.19 3.75 15.92
C ARG A 132 -3.62 3.61 14.46
N VAL A 133 -4.91 3.47 14.20
CA VAL A 133 -5.45 3.08 12.89
C VAL A 133 -6.57 3.98 12.38
N ASN A 134 -6.98 5.02 13.12
CA ASN A 134 -7.99 5.98 12.69
C ASN A 134 -7.46 7.41 12.71
N ASN A 135 -8.01 8.23 11.81
CA ASN A 135 -7.51 9.57 11.50
C ASN A 135 -6.03 9.56 11.12
N ILE A 136 -5.67 8.65 10.21
CA ILE A 136 -4.30 8.44 9.74
C ILE A 136 -4.13 8.99 8.33
N ARG A 137 -3.11 9.83 8.14
CA ARG A 137 -2.73 10.34 6.82
C ARG A 137 -1.40 9.77 6.32
N LYS A 138 -0.56 9.25 7.21
CA LYS A 138 0.78 8.76 6.88
C LYS A 138 0.86 7.24 7.01
N PHE A 139 1.54 6.61 6.07
CA PHE A 139 1.73 5.17 6.01
C PHE A 139 3.19 4.86 5.70
N ARG A 140 3.68 3.71 6.15
CA ARG A 140 5.01 3.22 5.81
C ARG A 140 4.96 1.81 5.22
N TYR A 141 5.91 1.54 4.37
CA TYR A 141 6.23 0.22 3.86
C TYR A 141 7.74 0.00 3.97
N ASP A 142 8.14 -1.07 4.64
CA ASP A 142 9.54 -1.40 4.87
C ASP A 142 9.91 -2.63 4.07
N ARG A 143 10.93 -2.51 3.24
CA ARG A 143 11.45 -3.60 2.45
C ARG A 143 12.90 -3.90 2.84
N PRO A 144 13.20 -5.10 3.36
CA PRO A 144 14.57 -5.51 3.61
C PRO A 144 15.28 -5.84 2.29
N PHE A 145 16.55 -5.46 2.19
CA PHE A 145 17.45 -5.82 1.08
C PHE A 145 18.90 -5.88 1.56
N HIS A 146 19.76 -6.60 0.84
CA HIS A 146 21.18 -6.67 1.19
C HIS A 146 22.01 -5.73 0.32
N LYS A 147 22.88 -4.92 0.94
CA LYS A 147 23.95 -4.19 0.24
C LYS A 147 25.28 -4.91 0.45
N GLY A 148 25.89 -5.37 -0.64
CA GLY A 148 27.18 -6.07 -0.62
C GLY A 148 27.07 -7.59 -0.44
N PRO A 149 28.20 -8.29 -0.28
CA PRO A 149 28.21 -9.74 -0.08
C PRO A 149 27.54 -10.11 1.24
N LYS A 150 26.68 -11.13 1.21
CA LYS A 150 26.06 -11.68 2.41
C LYS A 150 27.14 -12.32 3.28
N ASP A 151 27.36 -11.76 4.46
CA ASP A 151 28.18 -12.38 5.50
C ASP A 151 27.41 -13.60 6.04
N LYS A 152 28.02 -14.79 5.94
CA LYS A 152 27.40 -16.06 6.37
C LYS A 152 27.29 -16.16 7.90
N ASP A 153 28.14 -15.44 8.63
CA ASP A 153 28.17 -15.45 10.09
C ASP A 153 27.29 -14.34 10.70
N ASN A 154 26.99 -13.28 9.93
CA ASN A 154 26.13 -12.20 10.39
C ASN A 154 25.39 -11.51 9.23
N GLU A 155 24.20 -12.03 8.93
CA GLU A 155 23.34 -11.50 7.87
C GLU A 155 22.92 -10.03 8.10
N PHE A 156 22.83 -9.59 9.36
CA PHE A 156 22.39 -8.24 9.73
C PHE A 156 23.39 -7.14 9.36
N LYS A 157 24.69 -7.45 9.24
CA LYS A 157 25.70 -6.46 8.82
C LYS A 157 25.44 -5.90 7.41
N SER A 158 24.93 -6.77 6.54
CA SER A 158 24.65 -6.43 5.14
C SER A 158 23.18 -6.08 4.91
N LEU A 159 22.33 -6.19 5.93
CA LEU A 159 20.89 -5.99 5.83
C LEU A 159 20.55 -4.49 5.98
N TRP A 160 19.85 -3.99 4.98
CA TRP A 160 19.33 -2.62 4.91
C TRP A 160 17.83 -2.67 4.79
N ILE A 161 17.16 -1.63 5.27
CA ILE A 161 15.73 -1.40 5.06
C ILE A 161 15.58 -0.23 4.12
N GLU A 162 14.79 -0.42 3.07
CA GLU A 162 14.21 0.64 2.27
C GLU A 162 12.82 0.94 2.81
N ARG A 163 12.67 2.09 3.47
CA ARG A 163 11.40 2.57 4.00
C ARG A 163 10.79 3.56 3.02
N THR A 164 9.61 3.23 2.50
CA THR A 164 8.77 4.16 1.76
C THR A 164 7.72 4.74 2.72
N THR A 165 7.69 6.06 2.86
CA THR A 165 6.64 6.79 3.59
C THR A 165 5.71 7.46 2.59
N LEU A 166 4.41 7.22 2.76
CA LEU A 166 3.34 7.73 1.93
C LEU A 166 2.50 8.71 2.76
N THR A 167 2.25 9.89 2.23
CA THR A 167 1.32 10.87 2.81
C THR A 167 0.13 11.02 1.87
N LEU A 168 -1.07 10.78 2.39
CA LEU A 168 -2.31 10.90 1.62
C LEU A 168 -2.79 12.34 1.53
N THR A 169 -3.64 12.62 0.55
CA THR A 169 -4.35 13.92 0.46
C THR A 169 -5.30 14.15 1.64
N HIS A 170 -5.92 13.09 2.16
CA HIS A 170 -6.87 13.14 3.27
C HIS A 170 -6.66 11.96 4.23
N SER A 171 -7.08 12.13 5.49
CA SER A 171 -6.99 11.07 6.50
C SER A 171 -8.00 9.94 6.26
N LEU A 172 -7.61 8.71 6.63
CA LEU A 172 -8.50 7.56 6.71
C LEU A 172 -8.93 7.30 8.17
N PRO A 173 -10.21 6.96 8.44
CA PRO A 173 -11.34 6.95 7.49
C PRO A 173 -11.75 8.36 7.07
N GLY A 174 -12.32 8.50 5.87
CA GLY A 174 -12.93 9.74 5.36
C GLY A 174 -14.19 9.44 4.57
N ILE A 175 -14.61 10.37 3.68
CA ILE A 175 -15.76 10.17 2.78
C ILE A 175 -15.59 8.97 1.83
N SER A 176 -14.34 8.61 1.54
CA SER A 176 -13.94 7.49 0.71
C SER A 176 -13.07 6.53 1.53
N ARG A 177 -13.06 5.26 1.13
CA ARG A 177 -12.17 4.24 1.74
C ARG A 177 -10.72 4.34 1.28
N TRP A 178 -10.45 5.19 0.30
CA TRP A 178 -9.15 5.33 -0.33
C TRP A 178 -8.91 6.76 -0.77
N PHE A 179 -7.67 7.20 -0.65
CA PHE A 179 -7.22 8.53 -1.03
C PHE A 179 -5.89 8.46 -1.77
N GLU A 180 -5.70 9.42 -2.68
CA GLU A 180 -4.48 9.57 -3.47
C GLU A 180 -3.28 9.87 -2.56
N VAL A 181 -2.14 9.27 -2.87
CA VAL A 181 -0.85 9.59 -2.26
C VAL A 181 -0.37 10.93 -2.83
N GLU A 182 -0.29 11.93 -1.96
CA GLU A 182 0.20 13.27 -2.30
C GLU A 182 1.74 13.33 -2.30
N ARG A 183 2.37 12.66 -1.33
CA ARG A 183 3.83 12.67 -1.17
C ARG A 183 4.35 11.27 -0.89
N ARG A 184 5.45 10.93 -1.56
CA ARG A 184 6.23 9.70 -1.35
C ARG A 184 7.65 10.06 -0.97
N GLU A 185 8.15 9.46 0.10
CA GLU A 185 9.53 9.63 0.58
C GLU A 185 10.18 8.26 0.72
N LEU A 186 11.43 8.14 0.26
CA LEU A 186 12.19 6.89 0.32
C LEU A 186 13.47 7.14 1.10
N VAL A 187 13.69 6.34 2.14
CA VAL A 187 14.89 6.39 2.98
C VAL A 187 15.45 5.00 3.12
N THR A 188 16.77 4.85 2.99
CA THR A 188 17.47 3.58 3.26
C THR A 188 18.35 3.68 4.48
N PHE A 189 18.26 2.74 5.41
CA PHE A 189 19.08 2.68 6.62
C PHE A 189 19.48 1.23 6.96
N ILE A 190 20.54 1.07 7.76
CA ILE A 190 21.02 -0.25 8.21
C ILE A 190 20.08 -0.74 9.32
N VAL A 191 19.76 -2.05 9.32
CA VAL A 191 18.84 -2.64 10.31
C VAL A 191 19.29 -2.44 11.75
N LEU A 192 20.60 -2.44 12.00
CA LEU A 192 21.18 -2.22 13.33
C LEU A 192 20.87 -0.84 13.94
N ILE A 193 20.36 0.12 13.15
CA ILE A 193 19.97 1.47 13.62
C ILE A 193 18.47 1.56 13.89
N ALA A 194 17.68 0.54 13.52
CA ALA A 194 16.21 0.60 13.58
C ALA A 194 15.60 0.39 14.98
N GLU A 195 16.41 0.03 15.98
CA GLU A 195 15.98 -0.26 17.37
C GLU A 195 16.44 0.77 18.42
N VAL A 196 16.80 2.00 18.02
CA VAL A 196 17.15 3.09 18.95
C VAL A 196 16.16 4.24 18.86
#